data_AF-X0XQM7-F1
#
_entry.id   AF-X0XQM7-F1
#
_cell.length_a   1.000
_cell.length_b   1.000
_cell.length_c   1.000
_cell.angle_alpha   90.00
_cell.angle_beta   90.00
_cell.angle_gamma   90.00
#
_symmetry.space_group_name_H-M   'P 1'
#
loop_
_entity.id
_entity.type
_entity.pdbx_description
1 polymer ?
#
loop_
_entity_poly.entity_id
_entity_poly.type
_entity_poly.pdbx_seq_one_letter_code
_entity_poly.pdbx_strand_id
1 'polypeptide(L)'
;FHYLREIWQETTEKDALIGVSMTGIASGRVLGYNLEQAAKMVKKENARVAKLIGVKSAARCTTVKPAGTTSLALGTSSGIHAWHNDFYVRRMRVGKNESIYQYLKTNHPELVEDDYYRAHDTAVISIPQKAPDGSILRTESPFDLLERIKKISTEWVAPGHRKGSNTHNVSATISLKEDEWDDAGEWMWENRNHYNGLSVLPYDGGNYKQAPFEDVDEGTYSYMMKTLTEVNLLNVTENGDNTNLSGELACAGGSCEI
;
A
#
# COMPACT_ATOMS: atom_id res chain seq x y z
N PHE A 1 -27.24 -3.49 9.56
CA PHE A 1 -26.47 -2.22 9.53
C PHE A 1 -27.36 -1.05 9.95
N HIS A 2 -27.74 -0.96 11.23
CA HIS A 2 -28.68 0.07 11.73
C HIS A 2 -28.10 1.51 11.67
N TYR A 3 -26.79 1.65 11.45
CA TYR A 3 -26.08 2.92 11.28
C TYR A 3 -25.84 3.33 9.81
N LEU A 4 -26.18 2.47 8.84
CA LEU A 4 -26.02 2.81 7.42
C LEU A 4 -27.35 3.30 6.85
N ARG A 5 -27.30 4.41 6.12
CA ARG A 5 -28.43 4.91 5.33
C ARG A 5 -28.86 3.84 4.32
N GLU A 6 -30.16 3.71 4.09
CA GLU A 6 -30.77 2.73 3.16
C GLU A 6 -30.11 2.71 1.77
N ILE A 7 -29.72 3.88 1.25
CA ILE A 7 -29.02 4.01 -0.04
C ILE A 7 -27.73 3.18 -0.14
N TRP A 8 -27.03 2.94 0.97
CA TRP A 8 -25.84 2.08 0.99
C TRP A 8 -26.20 0.61 0.81
N GLN A 9 -27.29 0.17 1.43
CA GLN A 9 -27.81 -1.17 1.24
C GLN A 9 -28.25 -1.36 -0.21
N GLU A 10 -29.09 -0.47 -0.74
CA GLU A 10 -29.58 -0.52 -2.12
C GLU A 10 -28.42 -0.57 -3.13
N THR A 11 -27.40 0.28 -2.94
CA THR A 11 -26.25 0.35 -3.84
C THR A 11 -25.39 -0.92 -3.74
N THR A 12 -25.15 -1.41 -2.52
CA THR A 12 -24.36 -2.63 -2.29
C THR A 12 -25.06 -3.86 -2.86
N GLU A 13 -26.37 -3.98 -2.70
CA GLU A 13 -27.16 -5.08 -3.27
C GLU A 13 -27.33 -4.98 -4.79
N LYS A 14 -27.31 -3.76 -5.35
CA LYS A 14 -27.36 -3.53 -6.80
C LYS A 14 -26.08 -3.94 -7.51
N ASP A 15 -24.94 -3.50 -6.97
CA ASP A 15 -23.65 -3.62 -7.64
C ASP A 15 -22.77 -4.74 -7.07
N ALA A 16 -22.97 -5.14 -5.81
CA ALA A 16 -22.24 -6.23 -5.14
C ALA A 16 -20.72 -6.19 -5.36
N LEU A 17 -20.13 -4.99 -5.32
CA LEU A 17 -18.75 -4.75 -5.73
C LEU A 17 -17.75 -5.56 -4.90
N ILE A 18 -16.72 -6.08 -5.56
CA ILE A 18 -15.51 -6.59 -4.90
C ILE A 18 -14.29 -5.94 -5.54
N GLY A 19 -13.21 -5.76 -4.78
CA GLY A 19 -11.98 -5.14 -5.25
C GLY A 19 -10.77 -6.04 -5.07
N VAL A 20 -10.60 -7.05 -5.93
CA VAL A 20 -9.39 -7.88 -5.93
C VAL A 20 -8.22 -7.04 -6.46
N SER A 21 -7.33 -6.68 -5.56
CA SER A 21 -6.15 -5.84 -5.84
C SER A 21 -4.89 -6.67 -6.02
N MET A 22 -3.89 -6.06 -6.67
CA MET A 22 -2.51 -6.54 -6.66
C MET A 22 -1.63 -5.55 -5.89
N THR A 23 -0.55 -6.06 -5.29
CA THR A 23 0.54 -5.27 -4.69
C THR A 23 1.88 -5.87 -5.11
N GLY A 24 2.97 -5.12 -4.97
CA GLY A 24 4.29 -5.60 -5.39
C GLY A 24 4.48 -5.63 -6.90
N ILE A 25 3.64 -4.93 -7.67
CA ILE A 25 3.63 -4.99 -9.15
C ILE A 25 5.01 -4.63 -9.72
N ALA A 26 5.68 -3.64 -9.11
CA ALA A 26 6.99 -3.18 -9.53
C ALA A 26 8.14 -4.15 -9.20
N SER A 27 7.88 -5.25 -8.50
CA SER A 27 8.83 -6.37 -8.40
C SER A 27 8.91 -7.18 -9.70
N GLY A 28 8.17 -6.78 -10.74
CA GLY A 28 8.30 -7.26 -12.13
C GLY A 28 7.59 -8.59 -12.41
N ARG A 29 7.50 -9.50 -11.44
CA ARG A 29 7.01 -10.87 -11.68
C ARG A 29 5.60 -10.93 -12.29
N VAL A 30 4.69 -10.09 -11.81
CA VAL A 30 3.29 -10.11 -12.27
C VAL A 30 3.12 -9.57 -13.69
N LEU A 31 4.06 -8.75 -14.17
CA LEU A 31 4.01 -8.13 -15.50
C LEU A 31 4.25 -9.14 -16.62
N GLY A 32 4.86 -10.29 -16.32
CA GLY A 32 5.06 -11.40 -17.25
C GLY A 32 3.86 -12.35 -17.38
N TYR A 33 2.78 -12.14 -16.62
CA TYR A 33 1.58 -12.99 -16.67
C TYR A 33 0.49 -12.42 -17.58
N ASN A 34 -0.43 -13.28 -18.01
CA ASN A 34 -1.63 -12.87 -18.72
C ASN A 34 -2.67 -12.31 -17.73
N LEU A 35 -2.60 -11.00 -17.47
CA LEU A 35 -3.46 -10.31 -16.51
C LEU A 35 -4.94 -10.35 -16.93
N GLU A 36 -5.24 -10.34 -18.23
CA GLU A 36 -6.62 -10.40 -18.70
C GLU A 36 -7.27 -11.75 -18.33
N GLN A 37 -6.54 -12.84 -18.53
CA GLN A 37 -7.00 -14.18 -18.17
C GLN A 37 -7.20 -14.29 -16.67
N ALA A 38 -6.28 -13.73 -15.87
CA ALA A 38 -6.39 -13.68 -14.43
C ALA A 38 -7.64 -12.88 -13.99
N ALA A 39 -7.90 -11.70 -14.58
CA ALA A 39 -9.07 -10.88 -14.27
C ALA A 39 -10.38 -11.58 -14.65
N LYS A 40 -10.41 -12.28 -15.80
CA LYS A 40 -11.53 -13.13 -16.21
C LYS A 40 -11.78 -14.27 -15.22
N MET A 41 -10.72 -14.82 -14.60
CA MET A 41 -10.85 -15.83 -13.55
C MET A 41 -11.50 -15.27 -12.29
N VAL A 42 -11.14 -14.05 -11.87
CA VAL A 42 -11.82 -13.38 -10.75
C VAL A 42 -13.32 -13.25 -11.01
N LYS A 43 -13.72 -12.83 -12.24
CA LYS A 43 -15.14 -12.76 -12.60
C LYS A 43 -15.80 -14.15 -12.58
N LYS A 44 -15.15 -15.18 -13.11
CA LYS A 44 -15.71 -16.53 -13.11
C LYS A 44 -15.98 -17.00 -11.68
N GLU A 45 -15.01 -16.82 -10.79
CA GLU A 45 -15.10 -17.26 -9.40
C GLU A 45 -16.11 -16.44 -8.60
N ASN A 46 -16.13 -15.11 -8.79
CA ASN A 46 -17.15 -14.25 -8.18
C ASN A 46 -18.57 -14.66 -8.59
N ALA A 47 -18.80 -14.99 -9.86
CA ALA A 47 -20.13 -15.44 -10.31
C ALA A 47 -20.53 -16.78 -9.70
N ARG A 48 -19.57 -17.72 -9.59
CA ARG A 48 -19.78 -19.02 -8.94
C ARG A 48 -20.17 -18.85 -7.47
N VAL A 49 -19.38 -18.08 -6.70
CA VAL A 49 -19.62 -17.85 -5.27
C VAL A 49 -20.90 -17.05 -5.05
N ALA A 50 -21.15 -15.99 -5.83
CA ALA A 50 -22.38 -15.19 -5.72
C ALA A 50 -23.65 -16.04 -5.90
N LYS A 51 -23.63 -16.99 -6.85
CA LYS A 51 -24.73 -17.95 -7.05
C LYS A 51 -24.92 -18.86 -5.83
N LEU A 52 -23.84 -19.35 -5.23
CA LEU A 52 -23.90 -20.25 -4.07
C LEU A 52 -24.51 -19.57 -2.84
N ILE A 53 -24.22 -18.29 -2.64
CA ILE A 53 -24.70 -17.51 -1.48
C ILE A 53 -25.97 -16.70 -1.78
N GLY A 54 -26.54 -16.80 -2.99
CA GLY A 54 -27.80 -16.16 -3.35
C GLY A 54 -27.75 -14.64 -3.54
N VAL A 55 -26.60 -14.06 -3.89
CA VAL A 55 -26.45 -12.61 -4.16
C VAL A 55 -26.13 -12.32 -5.63
N LYS A 56 -26.22 -11.05 -6.04
CA LYS A 56 -25.84 -10.63 -7.39
C LYS A 56 -24.33 -10.80 -7.60
N SER A 57 -23.93 -11.17 -8.81
CA SER A 57 -22.51 -11.08 -9.21
C SER A 57 -22.06 -9.62 -9.24
N ALA A 58 -20.80 -9.38 -8.85
CA ALA A 58 -20.25 -8.04 -8.74
C ALA A 58 -20.27 -7.28 -10.07
N ALA A 59 -20.61 -6.01 -10.08
CA ALA A 59 -20.55 -5.19 -11.30
C ALA A 59 -19.10 -4.96 -11.74
N ARG A 60 -18.16 -4.90 -10.78
CA ARG A 60 -16.71 -4.71 -10.96
C ARG A 60 -15.97 -5.58 -9.95
N CYS A 61 -14.86 -6.19 -10.38
CA CYS A 61 -14.18 -7.21 -9.58
C CYS A 61 -12.72 -6.93 -9.23
N THR A 62 -12.00 -6.21 -10.09
CA THR A 62 -10.55 -6.03 -9.99
C THR A 62 -10.21 -4.55 -9.84
N THR A 63 -9.12 -4.24 -9.15
CA THR A 63 -8.64 -2.86 -8.92
C THR A 63 -7.14 -2.88 -8.62
N VAL A 64 -6.53 -1.72 -8.40
CA VAL A 64 -5.27 -1.59 -7.67
C VAL A 64 -5.39 -0.48 -6.63
N LYS A 65 -5.20 -0.84 -5.37
CA LYS A 65 -5.15 0.08 -4.20
C LYS A 65 -3.68 0.41 -3.87
N PRO A 66 -3.36 1.61 -3.35
CA PRO A 66 -2.05 1.84 -2.75
C PRO A 66 -1.98 1.00 -1.47
N ALA A 67 -1.05 0.05 -1.44
CA ALA A 67 -1.02 -1.00 -0.43
C ALA A 67 -0.02 -0.69 0.70
N GLY A 68 0.00 0.54 1.24
CA GLY A 68 1.07 1.01 2.13
C GLY A 68 1.40 0.08 3.31
N THR A 69 0.41 -0.32 4.11
CA THR A 69 0.61 -1.24 5.26
C THR A 69 0.64 -2.71 4.83
N THR A 70 -0.18 -3.10 3.86
CA THR A 70 -0.23 -4.50 3.41
C THR A 70 1.06 -4.92 2.72
N SER A 71 1.68 -4.02 1.94
CA SER A 71 2.96 -4.28 1.27
C SER A 71 4.11 -4.37 2.28
N LEU A 72 4.02 -3.67 3.41
CA LEU A 72 4.96 -3.84 4.52
C LEU A 72 4.88 -5.23 5.12
N ALA A 73 3.68 -5.70 5.45
CA ALA A 73 3.48 -7.03 6.02
C ALA A 73 3.94 -8.16 5.08
N LEU A 74 3.82 -7.96 3.77
CA LEU A 74 4.22 -8.93 2.75
C LEU A 74 5.64 -8.74 2.22
N GLY A 75 6.34 -7.67 2.62
CA GLY A 75 7.67 -7.34 2.10
C GLY A 75 7.70 -7.08 0.59
N THR A 76 6.74 -6.31 0.06
CA THR A 76 6.65 -5.98 -1.39
C THR A 76 6.68 -4.48 -1.65
N SER A 77 6.85 -4.09 -2.93
CA SER A 77 6.51 -2.72 -3.36
C SER A 77 5.02 -2.42 -3.13
N SER A 78 4.66 -1.14 -2.99
CA SER A 78 3.30 -0.73 -2.63
C SER A 78 2.40 -0.60 -3.87
N GLY A 79 1.42 -1.47 -4.01
CA GLY A 79 0.47 -1.42 -5.13
C GLY A 79 1.19 -1.48 -6.47
N ILE A 80 1.11 -0.39 -7.25
CA ILE A 80 1.75 -0.22 -8.56
C ILE A 80 3.11 0.50 -8.52
N HIS A 81 3.47 1.10 -7.39
CA HIS A 81 4.66 1.93 -7.27
C HIS A 81 5.94 1.11 -7.21
N ALA A 82 7.02 1.71 -7.73
CA ALA A 82 8.37 1.20 -7.64
C ALA A 82 8.85 0.99 -6.20
N TRP A 83 9.90 0.18 -6.07
CA TRP A 83 10.72 0.13 -4.88
C TRP A 83 11.48 1.43 -4.69
N HIS A 84 11.81 1.78 -3.45
CA HIS A 84 12.54 3.02 -3.19
C HIS A 84 13.93 2.99 -3.85
N ASN A 85 14.72 1.95 -3.60
CA ASN A 85 16.03 1.75 -4.24
C ASN A 85 16.44 0.27 -4.12
N ASP A 86 17.60 -0.11 -4.66
CA ASP A 86 18.18 -1.44 -4.47
C ASP A 86 18.39 -1.73 -2.98
N PHE A 87 19.00 -0.79 -2.27
CA PHE A 87 19.21 -0.82 -0.83
C PHE A 87 18.81 0.51 -0.22
N TYR A 88 18.01 0.45 0.84
CA TYR A 88 17.56 1.65 1.54
C TYR A 88 17.19 1.33 2.98
N VAL A 89 17.26 2.33 3.85
CA VAL A 89 16.72 2.26 5.21
C VAL A 89 15.29 2.77 5.18
N ARG A 90 14.39 2.03 5.81
CA ARG A 90 13.03 2.47 6.08
C ARG A 90 12.86 2.76 7.56
N ARG A 91 12.40 3.97 7.88
CA ARG A 91 12.22 4.43 9.25
C ARG A 91 10.76 4.37 9.68
N MET A 92 10.54 4.03 10.94
CA MET A 92 9.24 4.13 11.58
C MET A 92 9.37 4.83 12.94
N ARG A 93 8.35 5.62 13.29
CA ARG A 93 8.29 6.30 14.59
C ARG A 93 7.46 5.46 15.54
N VAL A 94 7.94 5.34 16.76
CA VAL A 94 7.27 4.63 17.86
C VAL A 94 7.31 5.48 19.12
N GLY A 95 6.29 5.36 19.96
CA GLY A 95 6.32 5.90 21.31
C GLY A 95 7.35 5.17 22.16
N LYS A 96 8.10 5.91 22.99
CA LYS A 96 9.06 5.32 23.93
C LYS A 96 8.40 4.46 25.03
N ASN A 97 7.08 4.57 25.15
CA ASN A 97 6.23 3.74 26.02
C ASN A 97 5.82 2.40 25.37
N GLU A 98 6.03 2.20 24.06
CA GLU A 98 5.69 0.94 23.39
C GLU A 98 6.68 -0.17 23.73
N SER A 99 6.19 -1.39 23.89
CA SER A 99 7.00 -2.58 24.25
C SER A 99 8.10 -2.87 23.23
N ILE A 100 7.81 -2.67 21.94
CA ILE A 100 8.79 -2.85 20.86
C ILE A 100 9.98 -1.90 20.98
N TYR A 101 9.76 -0.65 21.41
CA TYR A 101 10.84 0.29 21.65
C TYR A 101 11.75 -0.20 22.78
N GLN A 102 11.17 -0.62 23.91
CA GLN A 102 11.96 -1.08 25.06
C GLN A 102 12.79 -2.31 24.72
N TYR A 103 12.20 -3.27 23.99
CA TYR A 103 12.90 -4.45 23.51
C TYR A 103 14.07 -4.09 22.59
N LEU A 104 13.81 -3.30 21.54
CA LEU A 104 14.85 -2.93 20.58
C LEU A 104 15.92 -2.05 21.19
N LYS A 105 15.56 -1.10 22.06
CA LYS A 105 16.55 -0.23 22.72
C LYS A 105 17.52 -1.02 23.61
N THR A 106 17.05 -2.11 24.22
CA THR A 106 17.86 -2.97 25.10
C THR A 106 18.74 -3.93 24.32
N ASN A 107 18.19 -4.58 23.29
CA ASN A 107 18.86 -5.69 22.59
C ASN A 107 19.52 -5.28 21.27
N HIS A 108 19.01 -4.22 20.62
CA HIS A 108 19.42 -3.73 19.31
C HIS A 108 19.46 -2.18 19.27
N PRO A 109 20.17 -1.52 20.21
CA PRO A 109 20.20 -0.06 20.33
C PRO A 109 20.65 0.67 19.07
N GLU A 110 21.42 0.01 18.20
CA GLU A 110 21.90 0.55 16.92
C GLU A 110 20.78 0.77 15.88
N LEU A 111 19.61 0.16 16.06
CA LEU A 111 18.44 0.40 15.21
C LEU A 111 17.59 1.58 15.69
N VAL A 112 17.86 2.10 16.90
CA VAL A 112 16.96 3.03 17.60
C VAL A 112 17.65 4.35 17.93
N GLU A 113 17.12 5.43 17.37
CA GLU A 113 17.52 6.80 17.71
C GLU A 113 16.34 7.62 18.23
N ASP A 114 16.61 8.77 18.82
CA ASP A 114 15.55 9.70 19.23
C ASP A 114 14.94 10.39 18.01
N ASP A 115 13.63 10.62 18.05
CA ASP A 115 13.00 11.48 17.04
C ASP A 115 13.56 12.90 17.15
N TYR A 116 13.97 13.48 16.03
CA TYR A 116 14.61 14.78 15.99
C TYR A 116 13.72 15.92 16.50
N TYR A 117 12.40 15.82 16.29
CA TYR A 117 11.44 16.86 16.68
C TYR A 117 10.81 16.59 18.04
N ARG A 118 10.72 15.32 18.46
CA ARG A 118 10.03 14.86 19.68
C ARG A 118 10.83 13.82 20.47
N ALA A 119 12.11 14.11 20.68
CA ALA A 119 13.04 13.20 21.38
C ALA A 119 12.58 12.80 22.80
N HIS A 120 11.75 13.59 23.47
CA HIS A 120 11.33 13.32 24.85
C HIS A 120 10.40 12.10 24.97
N ASP A 121 9.59 11.79 23.96
CA ASP A 121 8.58 10.73 24.02
C ASP A 121 8.54 9.81 22.80
N THR A 122 9.23 10.17 21.71
CA THR A 122 9.20 9.46 20.44
C THR A 122 10.60 9.01 20.04
N ALA A 123 10.70 7.81 19.49
CA ALA A 123 11.92 7.26 18.92
C ALA A 123 11.70 6.86 17.46
N VAL A 124 12.80 6.72 16.73
CA VAL A 124 12.84 6.26 15.34
C VAL A 124 13.57 4.93 15.29
N ILE A 125 12.91 3.94 14.70
CA ILE A 125 13.49 2.64 14.38
C ILE A 125 13.88 2.64 12.90
N SER A 126 15.13 2.29 12.60
CA SER A 126 15.69 2.22 11.25
C SER A 126 15.87 0.77 10.81
N ILE A 127 15.14 0.33 9.79
CA ILE A 127 15.18 -1.04 9.29
C ILE A 127 15.77 -1.07 7.87
N PRO A 128 16.85 -1.83 7.61
CA PRO A 128 17.40 -1.96 6.27
C PRO A 128 16.44 -2.76 5.37
N GLN A 129 16.34 -2.38 4.11
CA GLN A 129 15.48 -2.98 3.09
C GLN A 129 16.31 -3.22 1.83
N LYS A 130 16.00 -4.31 1.12
CA LYS A 130 16.57 -4.64 -0.19
C LYS A 130 15.44 -4.91 -1.17
N ALA A 131 15.45 -4.25 -2.33
CA ALA A 131 14.55 -4.59 -3.43
C ALA A 131 14.96 -5.92 -4.08
N PRO A 132 14.01 -6.77 -4.51
CA PRO A 132 14.32 -7.97 -5.28
C PRO A 132 15.09 -7.62 -6.56
N ASP A 133 16.06 -8.46 -6.95
CA ASP A 133 16.87 -8.24 -8.15
C ASP A 133 15.98 -8.10 -9.40
N GLY A 134 16.26 -7.09 -10.21
CA GLY A 134 15.47 -6.77 -11.43
C GLY A 134 14.15 -6.05 -11.17
N SER A 135 13.91 -5.56 -9.95
CA SER A 135 12.76 -4.71 -9.64
C SER A 135 12.85 -3.34 -10.33
N ILE A 136 11.69 -2.72 -10.53
CA ILE A 136 11.60 -1.32 -10.95
C ILE A 136 11.82 -0.45 -9.70
N LEU A 137 12.75 0.49 -9.82
CA LEU A 137 13.15 1.42 -8.75
C LEU A 137 12.58 2.81 -8.99
N ARG A 138 12.52 3.64 -7.93
CA ARG A 138 11.93 4.98 -7.97
C ARG A 138 12.61 5.95 -8.94
N THR A 139 13.79 5.58 -9.44
CA THR A 139 14.54 6.31 -10.46
C THR A 139 13.95 6.15 -11.86
N GLU A 140 12.90 5.33 -12.01
CA GLU A 140 12.10 5.27 -13.23
C GLU A 140 11.55 6.64 -13.64
N SER A 141 11.29 6.81 -14.93
CA SER A 141 10.60 8.00 -15.42
C SER A 141 9.14 7.99 -14.93
N PRO A 142 8.53 9.14 -14.61
CA PRO A 142 7.09 9.20 -14.35
C PRO A 142 6.26 8.66 -15.53
N PHE A 143 6.78 8.75 -16.77
CA PHE A 143 6.15 8.19 -17.96
C PHE A 143 6.15 6.66 -18.00
N ASP A 144 7.18 6.01 -17.44
CA ASP A 144 7.20 4.54 -17.30
C ASP A 144 6.12 4.07 -16.31
N LEU A 145 5.91 4.83 -15.22
CA LEU A 145 4.80 4.60 -14.30
C LEU A 145 3.44 4.82 -15.00
N LEU A 146 3.28 5.87 -15.80
CA LEU A 146 2.06 6.14 -16.56
C LEU A 146 1.73 5.00 -17.54
N GLU A 147 2.71 4.51 -18.30
CA GLU A 147 2.52 3.36 -19.19
C GLU A 147 2.21 2.08 -18.41
N ARG A 148 2.84 1.87 -17.25
CA ARG A 148 2.48 0.76 -16.36
C ARG A 148 1.05 0.88 -15.85
N ILE A 149 0.59 2.07 -15.47
CA ILE A 149 -0.80 2.33 -15.07
C ILE A 149 -1.77 1.98 -16.20
N LYS A 150 -1.50 2.46 -17.42
CA LYS A 150 -2.30 2.17 -18.62
C LYS A 150 -2.35 0.66 -18.90
N LYS A 151 -1.23 -0.04 -18.83
CA LYS A 151 -1.15 -1.49 -18.99
C LYS A 151 -2.04 -2.21 -17.97
N ILE A 152 -1.90 -1.90 -16.68
CA ILE A 152 -2.67 -2.55 -15.62
C ILE A 152 -4.16 -2.20 -15.70
N SER A 153 -4.49 -0.95 -16.02
CA SER A 153 -5.88 -0.52 -16.23
C SER A 153 -6.53 -1.32 -17.37
N THR A 154 -5.82 -1.48 -18.48
CA THR A 154 -6.31 -2.18 -19.68
C THR A 154 -6.37 -3.69 -19.50
N GLU A 155 -5.36 -4.30 -18.88
CA GLU A 155 -5.24 -5.76 -18.84
C GLU A 155 -5.78 -6.39 -17.55
N TRP A 156 -5.88 -5.64 -16.44
CA TRP A 156 -6.39 -6.17 -15.17
C TRP A 156 -7.73 -5.57 -14.77
N VAL A 157 -7.87 -4.24 -14.83
CA VAL A 157 -9.06 -3.55 -14.30
C VAL A 157 -10.23 -3.62 -15.27
N ALA A 158 -10.03 -3.23 -16.53
CA ALA A 158 -11.09 -3.25 -17.55
C ALA A 158 -11.69 -4.65 -17.76
N PRO A 159 -10.91 -5.76 -17.83
CA PRO A 159 -11.48 -7.08 -18.01
C PRO A 159 -12.20 -7.60 -16.76
N GLY A 160 -11.98 -7.02 -15.58
CA GLY A 160 -12.75 -7.30 -14.36
C GLY A 160 -14.07 -6.52 -14.25
N HIS A 161 -14.38 -5.66 -15.23
CA HIS A 161 -15.67 -4.97 -15.35
C HIS A 161 -16.74 -5.89 -15.95
N ARG A 162 -17.99 -5.74 -15.50
CA ARG A 162 -19.18 -6.36 -16.10
C ARG A 162 -20.17 -5.31 -16.59
N LYS A 163 -20.50 -4.31 -15.77
CA LYS A 163 -21.54 -3.31 -16.06
C LYS A 163 -21.36 -2.06 -15.20
N GLY A 164 -22.04 -0.99 -15.59
CA GLY A 164 -21.98 0.31 -14.93
C GLY A 164 -21.09 1.27 -15.72
N SER A 165 -21.27 2.57 -15.46
CA SER A 165 -20.65 3.64 -16.25
C SER A 165 -19.13 3.73 -16.06
N ASN A 166 -18.63 3.31 -14.89
CA ASN A 166 -17.22 3.41 -14.54
C ASN A 166 -16.65 2.02 -14.22
N THR A 167 -15.39 1.79 -14.54
CA THR A 167 -14.61 0.66 -14.00
C THR A 167 -14.14 0.98 -12.56
N HIS A 168 -13.42 0.07 -11.91
CA HIS A 168 -12.58 0.46 -10.77
C HIS A 168 -11.33 1.20 -11.25
N ASN A 169 -10.50 1.68 -10.33
CA ASN A 169 -9.29 2.44 -10.70
C ASN A 169 -8.00 1.64 -10.44
N VAL A 170 -6.92 2.13 -11.05
CA VAL A 170 -5.55 1.92 -10.61
C VAL A 170 -5.15 3.16 -9.82
N SER A 171 -5.14 3.06 -8.50
CA SER A 171 -4.77 4.19 -7.67
C SER A 171 -3.25 4.33 -7.64
N ALA A 172 -2.78 5.48 -8.11
CA ALA A 172 -1.39 5.85 -8.17
C ALA A 172 -1.22 7.34 -7.93
N THR A 173 -0.14 7.69 -7.25
CA THR A 173 0.39 9.05 -7.16
C THR A 173 1.60 9.20 -8.07
N ILE A 174 1.54 10.16 -8.99
CA ILE A 174 2.62 10.49 -9.93
C ILE A 174 3.29 11.76 -9.41
N SER A 175 4.60 11.70 -9.17
CA SER A 175 5.39 12.87 -8.79
C SER A 175 6.12 13.41 -10.02
N LEU A 176 5.96 14.71 -10.31
CA LEU A 176 6.53 15.37 -11.49
C LEU A 176 7.45 16.52 -11.09
N LYS A 177 8.58 16.64 -11.77
CA LYS A 177 9.44 17.84 -11.74
C LYS A 177 8.80 18.97 -12.53
N GLU A 178 9.32 20.19 -12.34
CA GLU A 178 8.78 21.39 -13.00
C GLU A 178 8.74 21.29 -14.53
N ASP A 179 9.73 20.62 -15.14
CA ASP A 179 9.86 20.44 -16.59
C ASP A 179 9.08 19.26 -17.16
N GLU A 180 8.40 18.46 -16.33
CA GLU A 180 7.68 17.24 -16.75
C GLU A 180 6.16 17.43 -16.86
N TRP A 181 5.63 18.60 -16.47
CA TRP A 181 4.18 18.85 -16.36
C TRP A 181 3.45 18.88 -17.70
N ASP A 182 3.99 19.57 -18.71
CA ASP A 182 3.34 19.72 -20.01
C ASP A 182 3.23 18.37 -20.73
N ASP A 183 4.33 17.61 -20.77
CA ASP A 183 4.40 16.28 -21.37
C ASP A 183 3.47 15.29 -20.65
N ALA A 184 3.39 15.34 -19.32
CA ALA A 184 2.46 14.51 -18.55
C ALA A 184 1.00 14.88 -18.85
N GLY A 185 0.70 16.16 -19.05
CA GLY A 185 -0.62 16.64 -19.44
C GLY A 185 -1.05 16.11 -20.81
N GLU A 186 -0.16 16.16 -21.80
CA GLU A 186 -0.42 15.61 -23.14
C GLU A 186 -0.64 14.09 -23.06
N TRP A 187 0.23 13.37 -22.35
CA TRP A 187 0.06 11.93 -22.16
C TRP A 187 -1.30 11.61 -21.54
N MET A 188 -1.71 12.35 -20.52
CA MET A 188 -3.02 12.16 -19.86
C MET A 188 -4.18 12.43 -20.81
N TRP A 189 -4.07 13.45 -21.67
CA TRP A 189 -5.10 13.77 -22.65
C TRP A 189 -5.24 12.67 -23.71
N GLU A 190 -4.13 12.23 -24.29
CA GLU A 190 -4.09 11.16 -25.28
C GLU A 190 -4.62 9.84 -24.70
N ASN A 191 -4.31 9.54 -23.44
CA ASN A 191 -4.62 8.27 -22.78
C ASN A 191 -5.85 8.30 -21.87
N ARG A 192 -6.68 9.35 -21.93
CA ARG A 192 -7.87 9.56 -21.06
C ARG A 192 -8.89 8.41 -21.01
N ASN A 193 -8.86 7.51 -21.99
CA ASN A 193 -9.73 6.32 -22.03
C ASN A 193 -9.13 5.10 -21.31
N HIS A 194 -7.89 5.20 -20.82
CA HIS A 194 -7.15 4.10 -20.19
C HIS A 194 -6.93 4.28 -18.69
N TYR A 195 -7.56 5.27 -18.05
CA TYR A 195 -7.57 5.45 -16.60
C TYR A 195 -8.87 6.16 -16.18
N ASN A 196 -9.24 6.08 -14.90
CA ASN A 196 -10.41 6.80 -14.37
C ASN A 196 -10.02 8.07 -13.61
N GLY A 197 -8.90 8.04 -12.92
CA GLY A 197 -8.38 9.19 -12.19
C GLY A 197 -6.95 8.97 -11.74
N LEU A 198 -6.15 10.03 -11.81
CA LEU A 198 -4.75 10.05 -11.40
C LEU A 198 -4.56 11.16 -10.35
N SER A 199 -3.64 10.93 -9.41
CA SER A 199 -3.19 11.94 -8.46
C SER A 199 -1.79 12.37 -8.87
N VAL A 200 -1.59 13.66 -9.11
CA VAL A 200 -0.31 14.21 -9.56
C VAL A 200 0.17 15.22 -8.53
N LEU A 201 1.43 15.12 -8.11
CA LEU A 201 2.04 15.97 -7.09
C LEU A 201 3.37 16.52 -7.62
N PRO A 202 3.79 17.72 -7.21
CA PRO A 202 5.15 18.19 -7.47
C PRO A 202 6.18 17.28 -6.77
N TYR A 203 7.28 17.01 -7.44
CA TYR A 203 8.45 16.35 -6.87
C TYR A 203 9.33 17.40 -6.18
N ASP A 204 9.53 17.28 -4.86
CA ASP A 204 10.23 18.27 -4.05
C ASP A 204 11.62 17.81 -3.55
N GLY A 205 12.03 16.59 -3.87
CA GLY A 205 13.35 16.02 -3.56
C GLY A 205 13.63 15.72 -2.08
N GLY A 206 12.82 16.25 -1.14
CA GLY A 206 12.87 16.01 0.30
C GLY A 206 14.18 16.42 1.00
N ASN A 207 14.10 17.31 2.01
CA ASN A 207 15.25 17.72 2.82
C ASN A 207 15.10 17.34 4.31
N TYR A 208 14.46 16.21 4.59
CA TYR A 208 14.18 15.78 5.96
C TYR A 208 15.41 15.14 6.61
N LYS A 209 15.75 15.61 7.83
CA LYS A 209 16.85 15.03 8.62
C LYS A 209 16.66 13.55 8.94
N GLN A 210 15.42 13.13 9.19
CA GLN A 210 15.02 11.73 9.41
C GLN A 210 13.98 11.36 8.36
N ALA A 211 14.43 11.25 7.11
CA ALA A 211 13.57 10.84 6.03
C ALA A 211 13.02 9.41 6.27
N PRO A 212 11.74 9.15 5.95
CA PRO A 212 11.13 7.82 6.13
C PRO A 212 11.81 6.75 5.28
N PHE A 213 12.45 7.15 4.18
CA PHE A 213 13.28 6.31 3.33
C PHE A 213 14.60 7.02 3.10
N GLU A 214 15.70 6.28 3.14
CA GLU A 214 17.04 6.80 2.89
C GLU A 214 17.82 5.78 2.07
N ASP A 215 18.37 6.22 0.94
CA ASP A 215 19.24 5.38 0.12
C ASP A 215 20.51 5.03 0.88
N VAL A 216 20.93 3.77 0.80
CA VAL A 216 22.21 3.31 1.37
C VAL A 216 22.95 2.44 0.36
N ASP A 217 24.25 2.25 0.56
CA ASP A 217 25.00 1.29 -0.22
C ASP A 217 24.83 -0.15 0.31
N GLU A 218 25.27 -1.13 -0.49
CA GLU A 218 25.21 -2.55 -0.12
C GLU A 218 26.02 -2.86 1.15
N GLY A 219 27.11 -2.14 1.38
CA GLY A 219 27.97 -2.31 2.57
C GLY A 219 27.24 -1.94 3.86
N THR A 220 26.55 -0.79 3.84
CA THR A 220 25.72 -0.28 4.94
C THR A 220 24.53 -1.21 5.19
N TYR A 221 23.83 -1.62 4.13
CA TYR A 221 22.77 -2.63 4.23
C TYR A 221 23.29 -3.92 4.90
N SER A 222 24.40 -4.45 4.40
CA SER A 222 25.00 -5.69 4.92
C SER A 222 25.50 -5.55 6.36
N TYR A 223 25.93 -4.36 6.77
CA TYR A 223 26.29 -4.07 8.15
C TYR A 223 25.05 -4.08 9.07
N MET A 224 23.98 -3.38 8.70
CA MET A 224 22.75 -3.33 9.50
C MET A 224 22.06 -4.69 9.60
N MET A 225 22.13 -5.52 8.55
CA MET A 225 21.57 -6.88 8.57
C MET A 225 22.27 -7.82 9.57
N LYS A 226 23.46 -7.48 10.08
CA LYS A 226 24.14 -8.28 11.13
C LYS A 226 23.49 -8.10 12.51
N THR A 227 22.78 -7.00 12.71
CA THR A 227 22.14 -6.67 13.99
C THR A 227 20.93 -7.56 14.27
N LEU A 228 20.01 -7.61 13.31
CA LEU A 228 18.70 -8.21 13.51
C LEU A 228 18.13 -8.65 12.16
N THR A 229 17.91 -9.95 12.03
CA THR A 229 17.30 -10.57 10.85
C THR A 229 15.88 -11.05 11.10
N GLU A 230 15.53 -11.33 12.37
CA GLU A 230 14.22 -11.80 12.79
C GLU A 230 13.94 -11.35 14.23
N VAL A 231 12.70 -10.91 14.48
CA VAL A 231 12.24 -10.57 15.84
C VAL A 231 11.35 -11.68 16.34
N ASN A 232 11.76 -12.34 17.43
CA ASN A 232 10.85 -13.19 18.19
C ASN A 232 9.95 -12.30 19.05
N LEU A 233 8.70 -12.11 18.63
CA LEU A 233 7.72 -11.26 19.32
C LEU A 233 7.39 -11.76 20.74
N LEU A 234 7.66 -13.02 21.09
CA LEU A 234 7.52 -13.52 22.46
C LEU A 234 8.48 -12.84 23.45
N ASN A 235 9.59 -12.28 22.95
CA ASN A 235 10.53 -11.52 23.76
C ASN A 235 10.10 -10.06 23.94
N VAL A 236 9.07 -9.61 23.23
CA VAL A 236 8.51 -8.25 23.34
C VAL A 236 7.42 -8.27 24.40
N THR A 237 7.81 -8.05 25.65
CA THR A 237 6.91 -8.14 26.81
C THR A 237 6.40 -6.76 27.24
N GLU A 238 5.12 -6.69 27.58
CA GLU A 238 4.51 -5.51 28.19
C GLU A 238 4.60 -5.62 29.71
N ASN A 239 5.23 -4.62 30.35
CA ASN A 239 5.38 -4.59 31.81
C ASN A 239 4.12 -4.03 32.52
N GLY A 240 3.14 -3.53 31.76
CA GLY A 240 1.88 -3.01 32.29
C GLY A 240 0.89 -2.72 31.15
N ASP A 241 -0.40 -2.91 31.43
CA ASP A 241 -1.47 -2.60 30.50
C ASP A 241 -1.75 -1.10 30.49
N ASN A 242 -1.32 -0.43 29.43
CA ASN A 242 -1.60 0.99 29.19
C ASN A 242 -2.77 1.21 28.23
N THR A 243 -3.54 0.16 27.91
CA THR A 243 -4.64 0.20 26.96
C THR A 243 -5.82 0.92 27.59
N ASN A 244 -6.22 2.04 27.02
CA ASN A 244 -7.45 2.72 27.38
C ASN A 244 -8.58 2.37 26.40
N LEU A 245 -9.21 1.22 26.60
CA LEU A 245 -10.36 0.75 25.80
C LEU A 245 -11.58 1.68 25.89
N SER A 246 -11.63 2.58 26.88
CA SER A 246 -12.78 3.50 27.06
C SER A 246 -12.78 4.69 26.08
N GLY A 247 -11.66 4.93 25.38
CA GLY A 247 -11.56 5.96 24.34
C GLY A 247 -12.12 5.53 22.98
N GLU A 248 -12.27 4.23 22.74
CA GLU A 248 -12.80 3.64 21.50
C GLU A 248 -14.14 2.93 21.75
N LEU A 249 -15.12 3.67 22.29
CA LEU A 249 -16.50 3.17 22.38
C LEU A 249 -17.14 3.07 20.99
N ALA A 250 -16.87 1.97 20.28
CA ALA A 250 -17.68 1.53 19.14
C ALA A 250 -19.08 1.05 19.58
N CYS A 251 -19.28 0.79 20.87
CA CYS A 251 -20.54 0.39 21.47
C CYS A 251 -20.83 1.18 22.77
N ALA A 252 -20.91 2.51 22.68
CA ALA A 252 -21.56 3.31 23.73
C ALA A 252 -23.06 3.31 23.50
N GLY A 253 -23.79 2.51 24.30
CA GLY A 253 -25.24 2.68 24.42
C GLY A 253 -26.05 1.39 24.45
N GLY A 254 -25.72 0.44 25.32
CA GLY A 254 -26.68 -0.52 25.92
C GLY A 254 -27.62 -1.33 25.01
N SER A 255 -27.39 -1.36 23.70
CA SER A 255 -28.31 -1.89 22.70
C SER A 255 -27.61 -2.92 21.81
N CYS A 256 -26.81 -3.80 22.42
CA CYS A 256 -26.45 -5.06 21.76
C CYS A 256 -27.64 -6.01 21.87
N GLU A 257 -28.64 -5.82 21.00
CA GLU A 257 -29.52 -6.92 20.65
C GLU A 257 -28.77 -7.83 19.69
N ILE A 258 -28.72 -9.12 20.05
CA ILE A 258 -28.07 -10.20 19.29
C ILE A 258 -28.62 -10.25 17.86
#